data_AF-L8GEU1-F1
#
_entry.id   AF-L8GEU1-F1
#
_cell.length_a   1.000
_cell.length_b   1.000
_cell.length_c   1.000
_cell.angle_alpha   90.00
_cell.angle_beta   90.00
_cell.angle_gamma   90.00
#
_symmetry.space_group_name_H-M   'P 1'
#
loop_
_entity.id
_entity.type
_entity.pdbx_description
1 polymer ?
#
loop_
_entity_poly.entity_id
_entity_poly.type
_entity_poly.pdbx_seq_one_letter_code
_entity_poly.pdbx_strand_id
1 'polypeptide(L)'
;MYGGEIFKLTPHSERLQKSANLLDFDLPYSVAEIDAASIETCRKMGTHVAIAVWEWPSYFDPETKAKGIRLEWAKWRRPDPMTAPSAAKAAGLYMICTMSKMAAEKRGYADAMMLDWRGYVAEATGANVFFVQDGVIHTPPVDAILDGITRQTVIEMAKAKGVEVVVRHIRPEELSTFSECFLTGTAAEVTPVSEVGEYRFTPGALSLGLMEDYGRLVRGQL
;
A
#
# COMPACT_ATOMS: atom_id res chain seq x y z
N MET A 1 -4.36 -6.69 -12.19
CA MET A 1 -4.01 -7.39 -13.43
C MET A 1 -3.59 -6.33 -14.42
N TYR A 2 -2.52 -6.56 -15.17
CA TYR A 2 -2.00 -5.61 -16.14
C TYR A 2 -1.77 -6.38 -17.44
N GLY A 3 -2.44 -5.98 -18.53
CA GLY A 3 -2.30 -6.65 -19.83
C GLY A 3 -2.67 -8.15 -19.84
N GLY A 4 -3.57 -8.58 -18.96
CA GLY A 4 -3.96 -10.00 -18.84
C GLY A 4 -3.12 -10.83 -17.86
N GLU A 5 -2.07 -10.25 -17.28
CA GLU A 5 -1.20 -10.93 -16.32
C GLU A 5 -1.42 -10.45 -14.87
N ILE A 6 -1.27 -11.36 -13.91
CA ILE A 6 -1.39 -11.06 -12.49
C ILE A 6 0.01 -10.80 -11.93
N PHE A 7 0.32 -9.52 -11.70
CA PHE A 7 1.58 -9.10 -11.11
C PHE A 7 1.76 -9.69 -9.69
N LYS A 8 2.89 -10.37 -9.46
CA LYS A 8 3.28 -10.97 -8.17
C LYS A 8 2.20 -11.89 -7.55
N LEU A 9 1.50 -12.69 -8.38
CA LEU A 9 0.45 -13.62 -7.94
C LEU A 9 0.90 -14.54 -6.78
N THR A 10 2.00 -15.29 -6.96
CA THR A 10 2.46 -16.23 -5.95
C THR A 10 2.77 -15.56 -4.60
N PRO A 11 3.51 -14.42 -4.54
CA PRO A 11 3.66 -13.66 -3.30
C PRO A 11 2.33 -13.25 -2.64
N HIS A 12 1.31 -12.92 -3.44
CA HIS A 12 -0.02 -12.60 -2.92
C HIS A 12 -0.70 -13.82 -2.29
N SER A 13 -0.60 -14.99 -2.92
CA SER A 13 -1.14 -16.27 -2.41
C SER A 13 -0.39 -16.79 -1.18
N GLU A 14 0.93 -16.66 -1.14
CA GLU A 14 1.74 -16.97 0.05
C GLU A 14 1.35 -16.08 1.23
N ARG A 15 1.10 -14.78 0.99
CA ARG A 15 0.62 -13.87 2.04
C ARG A 15 -0.78 -14.21 2.52
N LEU A 16 -1.65 -14.73 1.64
CA LEU A 16 -2.96 -15.23 2.03
C LEU A 16 -2.80 -16.43 2.99
N GLN A 17 -1.97 -17.41 2.65
CA GLN A 17 -1.67 -18.54 3.53
C GLN A 17 -1.09 -18.08 4.88
N LYS A 18 -0.13 -17.14 4.87
CA LYS A 18 0.43 -16.57 6.10
C LYS A 18 -0.63 -15.89 6.96
N SER A 19 -1.57 -15.16 6.34
CA SER A 19 -2.67 -14.51 7.06
C SER A 19 -3.63 -15.53 7.67
N ALA A 20 -3.92 -16.62 6.95
CA ALA A 20 -4.75 -17.71 7.44
C ALA A 20 -4.13 -18.38 8.68
N ASN A 21 -2.84 -18.74 8.59
CA ASN A 21 -2.11 -19.33 9.70
C ASN A 21 -2.06 -18.41 10.93
N LEU A 22 -1.91 -17.09 10.73
CA LEU A 22 -1.89 -16.11 11.83
C LEU A 22 -3.27 -15.96 12.50
N LEU A 23 -4.34 -16.34 11.82
CA LEU A 23 -5.72 -16.30 12.30
C LEU A 23 -6.21 -17.69 12.76
N ASP A 24 -5.28 -18.64 12.96
CA ASP A 24 -5.55 -20.00 13.43
C ASP A 24 -6.50 -20.81 12.52
N PHE A 25 -6.40 -20.63 11.19
CA PHE A 25 -7.09 -21.51 10.25
C PHE A 25 -6.19 -21.95 9.09
N ASP A 26 -6.36 -23.21 8.69
CA ASP A 26 -5.72 -23.76 7.52
C ASP A 26 -6.54 -23.45 6.26
N LEU A 27 -5.85 -23.07 5.19
CA LEU A 27 -6.49 -23.03 3.88
C LEU A 27 -6.65 -24.46 3.35
N PRO A 28 -7.81 -24.78 2.76
CA PRO A 28 -8.03 -26.10 2.15
C PRO A 28 -7.30 -26.30 0.82
N TYR A 29 -6.54 -25.29 0.36
CA TYR A 29 -5.83 -25.26 -0.92
C TYR A 29 -4.40 -24.78 -0.72
N SER A 30 -3.46 -25.38 -1.45
CA SER A 30 -2.08 -24.92 -1.53
C SER A 30 -1.95 -23.61 -2.31
N VAL A 31 -0.82 -22.91 -2.11
CA VAL A 31 -0.47 -21.71 -2.89
C VAL A 31 -0.53 -21.98 -4.41
N ALA A 32 -0.04 -23.13 -4.86
CA ALA A 32 -0.05 -23.49 -6.28
C ALA A 32 -1.47 -23.70 -6.83
N GLU A 33 -2.36 -24.32 -6.04
CA GLU A 33 -3.77 -24.48 -6.42
C GLU A 33 -4.50 -23.14 -6.49
N ILE A 34 -4.23 -22.24 -5.53
CA ILE A 34 -4.80 -20.88 -5.52
C ILE A 34 -4.32 -20.08 -6.74
N ASP A 35 -3.03 -20.17 -7.09
CA ASP A 35 -2.46 -19.51 -8.26
C ASP A 35 -3.09 -20.05 -9.56
N ALA A 36 -3.16 -21.37 -9.69
CA ALA A 36 -3.76 -22.03 -10.85
C ALA A 36 -5.24 -21.63 -11.02
N ALA A 37 -6.02 -21.64 -9.94
CA ALA A 37 -7.42 -21.23 -9.94
C ALA A 37 -7.58 -19.74 -10.30
N SER A 38 -6.69 -18.87 -9.82
CA SER A 38 -6.70 -17.45 -10.13
C SER A 38 -6.46 -17.20 -11.62
N ILE A 39 -5.45 -17.87 -12.20
CA ILE A 39 -5.14 -17.79 -13.63
C ILE A 39 -6.30 -18.35 -14.47
N GLU A 40 -6.83 -19.51 -14.08
CA GLU A 40 -7.93 -20.16 -14.79
C GLU A 40 -9.19 -19.29 -14.76
N THR A 41 -9.53 -18.68 -13.63
CA THR A 41 -10.67 -17.77 -13.49
C THR A 41 -10.53 -16.57 -14.42
N CYS A 42 -9.33 -15.97 -14.49
CA CYS A 42 -9.07 -14.86 -15.39
C CYS A 42 -9.23 -15.25 -16.87
N ARG A 43 -8.87 -16.48 -17.24
CA ARG A 43 -9.09 -17.03 -18.59
C ARG A 43 -10.55 -17.38 -18.88
N LYS A 44 -11.31 -17.74 -17.85
CA LYS A 44 -12.67 -18.26 -17.94
C LYS A 44 -13.77 -17.24 -17.71
N MET A 45 -13.49 -15.96 -17.45
CA MET A 45 -14.51 -14.93 -17.19
C MET A 45 -15.57 -14.87 -18.32
N GLY A 46 -16.60 -15.70 -18.14
CA GLY A 46 -17.48 -16.25 -19.17
C GLY A 46 -18.30 -17.48 -18.70
N THR A 47 -18.06 -18.10 -17.53
CA THR A 47 -18.99 -19.10 -16.94
C THR A 47 -18.82 -19.25 -15.42
N HIS A 48 -19.89 -19.72 -14.74
CA HIS A 48 -20.17 -19.58 -13.30
C HIS A 48 -19.15 -20.20 -12.32
N VAL A 49 -18.32 -19.34 -11.74
CA VAL A 49 -17.64 -19.42 -10.44
C VAL A 49 -17.72 -18.03 -9.83
N ALA A 50 -18.04 -17.89 -8.53
CA ALA A 50 -18.03 -16.60 -7.86
C ALA A 50 -16.67 -16.35 -7.19
N ILE A 51 -15.73 -15.84 -7.97
CA ILE A 51 -14.55 -15.11 -7.49
C ILE A 51 -14.74 -13.69 -7.99
N ALA A 52 -14.84 -12.74 -7.07
CA ALA A 52 -15.06 -11.35 -7.43
C ALA A 52 -13.72 -10.73 -7.87
N VAL A 53 -13.47 -10.77 -9.18
CA VAL A 53 -12.39 -10.05 -9.85
C VAL A 53 -13.05 -8.97 -10.69
N TRP A 54 -12.85 -7.72 -10.34
CA TRP A 54 -13.22 -6.59 -11.19
C TRP A 54 -11.94 -5.91 -11.68
N GLU A 55 -12.00 -5.30 -12.86
CA GLU A 55 -10.93 -4.41 -13.29
C GLU A 55 -10.81 -3.30 -12.24
N TRP A 56 -9.64 -3.23 -11.59
CA TRP A 56 -9.36 -2.19 -10.63
C TRP A 56 -8.54 -1.12 -11.34
N PRO A 57 -9.17 -0.02 -11.81
CA PRO A 57 -8.39 1.09 -12.33
C PRO A 57 -7.53 1.68 -11.22
N SER A 58 -6.45 2.35 -11.61
CA SER A 58 -5.72 3.21 -10.68
C SER A 58 -6.71 4.11 -9.93
N TYR A 59 -6.54 4.24 -8.60
CA TYR A 59 -7.44 5.07 -7.78
C TYR A 59 -7.49 6.53 -8.24
N PHE A 60 -6.40 6.98 -8.87
CA PHE A 60 -6.20 8.35 -9.29
C PHE A 60 -5.69 8.39 -10.72
N ASP A 61 -6.19 9.34 -11.50
CA ASP A 61 -5.70 9.62 -12.85
C ASP A 61 -4.26 10.17 -12.82
N PRO A 62 -3.52 10.14 -13.95
CA PRO A 62 -2.13 10.58 -14.00
C PRO A 62 -1.91 12.04 -13.58
N GLU A 63 -2.85 12.95 -13.87
CA GLU A 63 -2.74 14.37 -13.51
C GLU A 63 -2.85 14.55 -12.00
N THR A 64 -3.81 13.87 -11.37
CA THR A 64 -3.95 13.84 -9.91
C THR A 64 -2.71 13.25 -9.24
N LYS A 65 -2.16 12.15 -9.76
CA LYS A 65 -0.92 11.57 -9.22
C LYS A 65 0.27 12.51 -9.34
N ALA A 66 0.42 13.21 -10.47
CA ALA A 66 1.51 14.16 -10.67
C ALA A 66 1.44 15.35 -9.70
N LYS A 67 0.24 15.82 -9.35
CA LYS A 67 0.04 16.87 -8.34
C LYS A 67 0.17 16.37 -6.90
N GLY A 68 0.08 15.06 -6.70
CA GLY A 68 0.07 14.40 -5.41
C GLY A 68 -1.29 14.49 -4.71
N ILE A 69 -1.74 13.37 -4.14
CA ILE A 69 -3.01 13.33 -3.41
C ILE A 69 -2.91 14.02 -2.05
N ARG A 70 -4.06 14.43 -1.51
CA ARG A 70 -4.15 15.06 -0.20
C ARG A 70 -4.72 14.08 0.81
N LEU A 71 -4.05 13.95 1.95
CA LEU A 71 -4.44 13.08 3.05
C LEU A 71 -4.84 13.91 4.27
N GLU A 72 -5.82 13.42 5.02
CA GLU A 72 -6.14 13.95 6.34
C GLU A 72 -5.59 13.04 7.44
N TRP A 73 -5.49 13.53 8.68
CA TRP A 73 -5.27 12.67 9.83
C TRP A 73 -6.50 11.80 10.11
N ALA A 74 -6.27 10.50 10.23
CA ALA A 74 -7.29 9.56 10.65
C ALA A 74 -7.65 9.77 12.12
N LYS A 75 -8.95 9.66 12.43
CA LYS A 75 -9.44 9.61 13.82
C LYS A 75 -8.90 8.38 14.57
N TRP A 76 -8.80 7.26 13.88
CA TRP A 76 -8.42 5.97 14.47
C TRP A 76 -6.95 5.66 14.24
N ARG A 77 -6.34 4.96 15.21
CA ARG A 77 -4.96 4.47 15.13
C ARG A 77 -4.94 3.01 14.70
N ARG A 78 -3.84 2.57 14.06
CA ARG A 78 -3.55 1.15 13.86
C ARG A 78 -3.44 0.47 15.23
N PRO A 79 -4.09 -0.68 15.43
CA PRO A 79 -4.15 -1.31 16.74
C PRO A 79 -2.79 -1.87 17.16
N ASP A 80 -2.61 -2.02 18.47
CA ASP A 80 -1.51 -2.80 19.03
C ASP A 80 -1.60 -4.24 18.50
N PRO A 81 -0.51 -4.82 17.94
CA PRO A 81 -0.46 -6.21 17.52
C PRO A 81 -0.92 -7.22 18.57
N MET A 82 -0.83 -6.88 19.87
CA MET A 82 -1.33 -7.70 20.99
C MET A 82 -2.85 -7.65 21.16
N THR A 83 -3.53 -6.72 20.48
CA THR A 83 -4.99 -6.52 20.54
C THR A 83 -5.68 -6.90 19.24
N ALA A 84 -4.98 -6.85 18.11
CA ALA A 84 -5.48 -7.29 16.82
C ALA A 84 -4.31 -7.75 15.92
N PRO A 85 -4.52 -8.75 15.05
CA PRO A 85 -3.45 -9.33 14.23
C PRO A 85 -3.08 -8.44 13.05
N SER A 86 -2.45 -7.29 13.31
CA SER A 86 -2.14 -6.23 12.32
C SER A 86 -1.28 -6.68 11.13
N ALA A 87 -0.55 -7.81 11.27
CA ALA A 87 0.23 -8.42 10.21
C ALA A 87 -0.60 -9.32 9.27
N ALA A 88 -1.84 -9.68 9.64
CA ALA A 88 -2.76 -10.41 8.76
C ALA A 88 -3.47 -9.43 7.84
N LYS A 89 -3.65 -9.80 6.58
CA LYS A 89 -4.53 -9.05 5.67
C LYS A 89 -5.99 -9.47 5.92
N ALA A 90 -6.56 -9.05 7.04
CA ALA A 90 -7.87 -9.47 7.53
C ALA A 90 -8.93 -8.37 7.46
N ALA A 91 -10.17 -8.73 7.12
CA ALA A 91 -11.29 -7.80 7.00
C ALA A 91 -11.59 -7.02 8.30
N GLY A 92 -11.40 -7.64 9.47
CA GLY A 92 -11.65 -6.99 10.77
C GLY A 92 -10.84 -5.71 10.99
N LEU A 93 -9.64 -5.62 10.40
CA LEU A 93 -8.79 -4.43 10.48
C LEU A 93 -9.25 -3.29 9.56
N TYR A 94 -10.10 -3.58 8.57
CA TYR A 94 -10.57 -2.59 7.61
C TYR A 94 -11.67 -1.69 8.15
N MET A 95 -12.37 -2.05 9.23
CA MET A 95 -13.43 -1.20 9.80
C MET A 95 -12.91 0.22 10.12
N ILE A 96 -11.79 0.32 10.85
CA ILE A 96 -11.19 1.61 11.22
C ILE A 96 -10.63 2.35 10.01
N CYS A 97 -10.12 1.61 9.01
CA CYS A 97 -9.62 2.16 7.75
C CYS A 97 -10.75 2.78 6.93
N THR A 98 -11.82 2.02 6.70
CA THR A 98 -13.00 2.46 5.95
C THR A 98 -13.65 3.67 6.61
N MET A 99 -13.83 3.67 7.93
CA MET A 99 -14.38 4.82 8.65
C MET A 99 -13.51 6.07 8.49
N SER A 100 -12.18 5.92 8.55
CA SER A 100 -11.24 7.03 8.42
C SER A 100 -11.21 7.58 6.99
N LYS A 101 -11.20 6.71 5.98
CA LYS A 101 -11.26 7.09 4.57
C LYS A 101 -12.55 7.83 4.25
N MET A 102 -13.71 7.29 4.64
CA MET A 102 -15.00 7.95 4.40
C MET A 102 -15.10 9.32 5.09
N ALA A 103 -14.49 9.49 6.27
CA ALA A 103 -14.45 10.77 6.96
C ALA A 103 -13.57 11.79 6.23
N ALA A 104 -12.42 11.36 5.69
CA ALA A 104 -11.52 12.18 4.89
C ALA A 104 -12.15 12.59 3.55
N GLU A 105 -12.77 11.65 2.84
CA GLU A 105 -13.48 11.90 1.58
C GLU A 105 -14.59 12.94 1.74
N LYS A 106 -15.38 12.86 2.82
CA LYS A 106 -16.42 13.86 3.13
C LYS A 106 -15.87 15.28 3.32
N ARG A 107 -14.57 15.42 3.58
CA ARG A 107 -13.87 16.72 3.74
C ARG A 107 -13.00 17.07 2.54
N GLY A 108 -13.11 16.32 1.43
CA GLY A 108 -12.40 16.60 0.19
C GLY A 108 -10.95 16.09 0.14
N TYR A 109 -10.60 15.15 1.02
CA TYR A 109 -9.31 14.45 1.00
C TYR A 109 -9.44 13.09 0.28
N ALA A 110 -8.35 12.60 -0.28
CA ALA A 110 -8.34 11.35 -1.05
C ALA A 110 -8.29 10.10 -0.17
N ASP A 111 -7.62 10.19 0.99
CA ASP A 111 -7.48 9.13 1.96
C ASP A 111 -7.07 9.72 3.33
N ALA A 112 -6.84 8.89 4.34
CA ALA A 112 -6.39 9.30 5.67
C ALA A 112 -5.06 8.66 6.06
N MET A 113 -4.16 9.45 6.64
CA MET A 113 -2.92 9.00 7.29
C MET A 113 -3.24 8.50 8.70
N MET A 114 -2.80 7.28 9.01
CA MET A 114 -2.99 6.65 10.31
C MET A 114 -1.69 6.65 11.11
N LEU A 115 -1.83 6.90 12.42
CA LEU A 115 -0.78 6.63 13.39
C LEU A 115 -0.93 5.21 13.93
N ASP A 116 0.15 4.65 14.46
CA ASP A 116 0.10 3.45 15.27
C ASP A 116 -0.40 3.74 16.69
N TRP A 117 -0.63 2.69 17.46
CA TRP A 117 -1.08 2.78 18.85
C TRP A 117 -0.15 3.60 19.75
N ARG A 118 1.16 3.66 19.44
CA ARG A 118 2.19 4.44 20.16
C ARG A 118 2.19 5.92 19.76
N GLY A 119 1.58 6.27 18.62
CA GLY A 119 1.54 7.62 18.07
C GLY A 119 2.59 7.90 16.99
N TYR A 120 3.29 6.88 16.48
CA TYR A 120 4.16 7.02 15.32
C TYR A 120 3.35 6.95 14.03
N VAL A 121 3.84 7.55 12.95
CA VAL A 121 3.27 7.40 11.61
C VAL A 121 3.33 5.93 11.20
N ALA A 122 2.21 5.39 10.73
CA ALA A 122 2.08 3.98 10.38
C ALA A 122 1.91 3.79 8.87
N GLU A 123 0.73 4.12 8.34
CA GLU A 123 0.36 3.95 6.93
C GLU A 123 -0.91 4.75 6.61
N ALA A 124 -1.30 4.84 5.34
CA ALA A 124 -2.64 5.28 4.97
C ALA A 124 -3.66 4.14 5.15
N THR A 125 -4.95 4.40 4.95
CA THR A 125 -6.00 3.41 5.27
C THR A 125 -5.91 2.09 4.48
N GLY A 126 -5.21 2.07 3.35
CA GLY A 126 -4.97 0.86 2.56
C GLY A 126 -3.60 0.77 1.86
N ALA A 127 -2.64 1.64 2.21
CA ALA A 127 -1.35 1.72 1.54
C ALA A 127 -0.24 2.16 2.50
N ASN A 128 0.94 1.53 2.39
CA ASN A 128 2.10 1.91 3.20
C ASN A 128 2.64 3.29 2.76
N VAL A 129 3.27 4.03 3.68
CA VAL A 129 3.79 5.39 3.42
C VAL A 129 5.32 5.41 3.37
N PHE A 130 5.83 6.30 2.53
CA PHE A 130 7.24 6.63 2.39
C PHE A 130 7.43 8.14 2.37
N PHE A 131 8.60 8.56 2.83
CA PHE A 131 9.03 9.95 2.85
C PHE A 131 10.44 10.08 2.28
N VAL A 132 10.79 11.27 1.79
CA VAL A 132 12.12 11.57 1.27
C VAL A 132 12.72 12.74 2.06
N GLN A 133 13.96 12.59 2.51
CA GLN A 133 14.77 13.66 3.10
C GLN A 133 16.20 13.52 2.61
N ASP A 134 16.77 14.60 2.08
CA ASP A 134 18.17 14.64 1.63
C ASP A 134 18.57 13.49 0.68
N GLY A 135 17.64 13.09 -0.20
CA GLY A 135 17.84 11.98 -1.16
C GLY A 135 17.71 10.57 -0.56
N VAL A 136 17.43 10.45 0.74
CA VAL A 136 17.21 9.19 1.46
C VAL A 136 15.71 8.93 1.59
N ILE A 137 15.29 7.69 1.36
CA ILE A 137 13.90 7.26 1.54
C ILE A 137 13.72 6.74 2.97
N HIS A 138 12.69 7.21 3.66
CA HIS A 138 12.30 6.76 4.99
C HIS A 138 10.93 6.09 4.95
N THR A 139 10.74 5.00 5.68
CA THR A 139 9.44 4.33 5.82
C THR A 139 9.28 3.71 7.20
N PRO A 140 8.06 3.66 7.76
CA PRO A 140 7.81 2.99 9.03
C PRO A 140 8.18 1.49 9.02
N PRO A 141 8.56 0.94 10.20
CA PRO A 141 8.71 -0.51 10.37
C PRO A 141 7.35 -1.21 10.29
N VAL A 142 7.39 -2.52 10.02
CA VAL A 142 6.19 -3.36 9.85
C VAL A 142 5.76 -4.03 11.14
N ASP A 143 5.97 -3.36 12.27
CA ASP A 143 5.65 -3.88 13.59
C ASP A 143 4.17 -3.68 13.97
N ALA A 144 3.46 -2.73 13.36
CA ALA A 144 2.02 -2.49 13.57
C ALA A 144 1.21 -2.35 12.26
N ILE A 145 1.82 -2.66 11.12
CA ILE A 145 1.25 -2.51 9.78
C ILE A 145 1.50 -3.74 8.91
N LEU A 146 0.78 -3.84 7.80
CA LEU A 146 1.01 -4.90 6.84
C LEU A 146 2.31 -4.64 6.06
N ASP A 147 3.19 -5.63 5.96
CA ASP A 147 4.33 -5.56 5.04
C ASP A 147 3.85 -5.76 3.59
N GLY A 148 3.55 -4.65 2.92
CA GLY A 148 2.99 -4.66 1.57
C GLY A 148 3.95 -5.23 0.54
N ILE A 149 3.45 -6.06 -0.39
CA ILE A 149 4.25 -6.57 -1.51
C ILE A 149 4.73 -5.42 -2.43
N THR A 150 3.88 -4.41 -2.66
CA THR A 150 4.27 -3.19 -3.38
C THR A 150 5.34 -2.41 -2.63
N ARG A 151 5.23 -2.29 -1.29
CA ARG A 151 6.25 -1.69 -0.43
C ARG A 151 7.60 -2.40 -0.61
N GLN A 152 7.62 -3.73 -0.46
CA GLN A 152 8.83 -4.54 -0.67
C GLN A 152 9.43 -4.33 -2.07
N THR A 153 8.59 -4.39 -3.11
CA THR A 153 9.00 -4.17 -4.50
C THR A 153 9.63 -2.79 -4.70
N VAL A 154 9.03 -1.74 -4.13
CA VAL A 154 9.56 -0.36 -4.22
C VAL A 154 10.87 -0.21 -3.47
N ILE A 155 11.04 -0.87 -2.31
CA ILE A 155 12.31 -0.88 -1.58
C ILE A 155 13.40 -1.56 -2.40
N GLU A 156 13.10 -2.69 -3.05
CA GLU A 156 14.03 -3.39 -3.95
C GLU A 156 14.42 -2.51 -5.14
N MET A 157 13.45 -1.84 -5.77
CA MET A 157 13.68 -0.92 -6.88
C MET A 157 14.55 0.28 -6.49
N ALA A 158 14.29 0.89 -5.32
CA ALA A 158 15.09 2.00 -4.81
C ALA A 158 16.54 1.56 -4.55
N LYS A 159 16.74 0.42 -3.90
CA LYS A 159 18.08 -0.15 -3.66
C LYS A 159 18.82 -0.47 -4.97
N ALA A 160 18.14 -1.02 -5.96
CA ALA A 160 18.72 -1.30 -7.28
C ALA A 160 19.20 -0.02 -8.01
N LYS A 161 18.61 1.13 -7.67
CA LYS A 161 19.01 2.46 -8.16
C LYS A 161 20.05 3.16 -7.28
N GLY A 162 20.56 2.49 -6.25
CA GLY A 162 21.52 3.07 -5.31
C GLY A 162 20.92 4.08 -4.34
N VAL A 163 19.59 4.12 -4.21
CA VAL A 163 18.90 5.00 -3.25
C VAL A 163 18.85 4.31 -1.89
N GLU A 164 19.33 5.00 -0.85
CA GLU A 164 19.25 4.50 0.52
C GLU A 164 17.81 4.47 1.02
N VAL A 165 17.43 3.37 1.68
CA VAL A 165 16.12 3.20 2.31
C VAL A 165 16.31 2.89 3.79
N VAL A 166 15.88 3.81 4.65
CA VAL A 166 15.94 3.71 6.11
C VAL A 166 14.57 3.34 6.66
N VAL A 167 14.48 2.17 7.29
CA VAL A 167 13.28 1.73 8.01
C VAL A 167 13.39 2.19 9.46
N ARG A 168 12.55 3.13 9.89
CA ARG A 168 12.58 3.70 11.24
C ARG A 168 11.20 4.17 11.69
N HIS A 169 10.99 4.26 13.01
CA HIS A 169 9.83 4.97 13.54
C HIS A 169 9.93 6.46 13.19
N ILE A 170 8.79 7.04 12.81
CA ILE A 170 8.67 8.44 12.37
C ILE A 170 7.58 9.08 13.22
N ARG A 171 7.89 10.17 13.90
CA ARG A 171 6.91 10.96 14.63
C ARG A 171 6.18 11.93 13.69
N PRO A 172 4.91 12.27 13.97
CA PRO A 172 4.15 13.22 13.15
C PRO A 172 4.86 14.56 12.92
N GLU A 173 5.56 15.07 13.93
CA GLU A 173 6.20 16.39 13.85
C GLU A 173 7.36 16.42 12.84
N GLU A 174 8.00 15.26 12.59
CA GLU A 174 9.04 15.09 11.59
C GLU A 174 8.52 15.25 10.16
N LEU A 175 7.20 15.19 9.92
CA LEU A 175 6.66 15.34 8.56
C LEU A 175 7.04 16.67 7.92
N SER A 176 7.26 17.71 8.73
CA SER A 176 7.74 19.01 8.28
C SER A 176 9.16 19.02 7.70
N THR A 177 9.97 17.98 7.93
CA THR A 177 11.36 17.91 7.48
C THR A 177 11.55 17.11 6.20
N PHE A 178 10.52 16.42 5.71
CA PHE A 178 10.60 15.65 4.46
C PHE A 178 10.19 16.51 3.25
N SER A 179 10.87 16.31 2.13
CA SER A 179 10.60 17.02 0.87
C SER A 179 9.49 16.37 0.04
N GLU A 180 9.46 15.03 0.01
CA GLU A 180 8.48 14.25 -0.74
C GLU A 180 7.78 13.23 0.17
N CYS A 181 6.53 12.91 -0.15
CA CYS A 181 5.75 11.84 0.48
C CYS A 181 5.05 11.04 -0.62
N PHE A 182 4.98 9.71 -0.46
CA PHE A 182 4.22 8.87 -1.38
C PHE A 182 3.68 7.61 -0.70
N LEU A 183 2.62 7.05 -1.27
CA LEU A 183 2.01 5.81 -0.82
C LEU A 183 2.38 4.66 -1.75
N THR A 184 2.39 3.44 -1.19
CA THR A 184 2.54 2.20 -1.95
C THR A 184 1.45 1.19 -1.60
N GLY A 185 0.77 0.62 -2.61
CA GLY A 185 -0.18 -0.47 -2.42
C GLY A 185 -0.58 -1.10 -3.74
N THR A 186 -1.21 -2.28 -3.71
CA THR A 186 -1.59 -2.98 -4.96
C THR A 186 -2.49 -2.12 -5.85
N ALA A 187 -3.45 -1.40 -5.27
CA ALA A 187 -4.39 -0.57 -6.01
C ALA A 187 -3.97 0.92 -6.10
N ALA A 188 -3.25 1.41 -5.09
CA ALA A 188 -2.66 2.75 -5.12
C ALA A 188 -1.42 2.82 -6.04
N GLU A 189 -0.82 1.68 -6.38
CA GLU A 189 0.52 1.58 -6.97
C GLU A 189 1.52 2.40 -6.15
N VAL A 190 2.41 3.15 -6.80
CA VAL A 190 3.13 4.26 -6.19
C VAL A 190 2.32 5.53 -6.48
N THR A 191 1.90 6.25 -5.44
CA THR A 191 1.11 7.48 -5.58
C THR A 191 1.73 8.59 -4.75
N PRO A 192 2.23 9.68 -5.38
CA PRO A 192 2.70 10.85 -4.65
C PRO A 192 1.62 11.49 -3.79
N VAL A 193 2.05 12.10 -2.68
CA VAL A 193 1.21 12.80 -1.70
C VAL A 193 1.74 14.22 -1.58
N SER A 194 0.85 15.21 -1.70
CA SER A 194 1.18 16.63 -1.57
C SER A 194 0.82 17.23 -0.21
N GLU A 195 -0.03 16.54 0.56
CA GLU A 195 -0.53 17.04 1.83
C GLU A 195 -0.85 15.89 2.79
N VAL A 196 -0.47 16.06 4.06
CA VAL A 196 -0.97 15.28 5.19
C VAL A 196 -1.36 16.25 6.30
N GLY A 197 -2.66 16.50 6.48
CA GLY A 197 -3.15 17.48 7.45
C GLY A 197 -2.54 18.87 7.22
N GLU A 198 -1.76 19.36 8.18
CA GLU A 198 -1.02 20.62 8.12
C GLU A 198 0.29 20.55 7.34
N TYR A 199 0.82 19.36 7.09
CA TYR A 199 2.10 19.15 6.41
C TYR A 199 1.93 19.18 4.89
N ARG A 200 2.94 19.69 4.18
CA ARG A 200 2.94 19.84 2.72
C ARG A 200 4.23 19.25 2.15
N PHE A 201 4.09 18.58 1.01
CA PHE A 201 5.18 17.93 0.29
C PHE A 201 5.09 18.29 -1.19
N THR A 202 6.20 18.24 -1.88
CA THR A 202 6.24 18.46 -3.33
C THR A 202 6.64 17.15 -4.00
N PRO A 203 5.77 16.50 -4.80
CA PRO A 203 6.18 15.38 -5.64
C PRO A 203 7.44 15.74 -6.45
N GLY A 204 8.49 14.94 -6.30
CA GLY A 204 9.81 15.21 -6.85
C GLY A 204 10.39 14.01 -7.59
N ALA A 205 11.71 14.04 -7.81
CA ALA A 205 12.38 13.08 -8.67
C ALA A 205 12.24 11.64 -8.17
N LEU A 206 12.28 11.42 -6.85
CA LEU A 206 12.21 10.08 -6.29
C LEU A 206 10.79 9.50 -6.34
N SER A 207 9.79 10.23 -5.88
CA SER A 207 8.39 9.77 -5.90
C SER A 207 7.84 9.61 -7.32
N LEU A 208 8.11 10.56 -8.22
CA LEU A 208 7.67 10.50 -9.62
C LEU A 208 8.44 9.43 -10.40
N GLY A 209 9.76 9.32 -10.20
CA GLY A 209 10.58 8.31 -10.86
C GLY A 209 10.15 6.89 -10.47
N LEU A 210 9.97 6.62 -9.18
CA LEU A 210 9.46 5.33 -8.70
C LEU A 210 8.05 5.02 -9.22
N MET A 211 7.19 6.04 -9.34
CA MET A 211 5.86 5.89 -9.94
C MET A 211 5.92 5.45 -11.40
N GLU A 212 6.75 6.10 -12.20
CA GLU A 212 6.93 5.75 -13.60
C GLU A 212 7.54 4.36 -13.76
N ASP A 213 8.60 4.07 -13.02
CA ASP A 213 9.31 2.79 -13.08
C ASP A 213 8.42 1.63 -12.63
N TYR A 214 7.67 1.80 -11.55
CA TYR A 214 6.73 0.79 -11.09
C TYR A 214 5.62 0.57 -12.13
N GLY A 215 5.11 1.66 -12.72
CA GLY A 215 4.14 1.59 -13.80
C GLY A 215 4.64 0.83 -15.04
N ARG A 216 5.94 0.94 -15.37
CA ARG A 216 6.58 0.13 -16.43
C ARG A 216 6.74 -1.32 -16.01
N LEU A 217 7.19 -1.56 -14.78
CA LEU A 217 7.38 -2.90 -14.21
C LEU A 217 6.11 -3.74 -14.32
N VAL A 218 4.99 -3.22 -13.81
CA VAL A 218 3.75 -3.98 -13.75
C VAL A 218 3.14 -4.25 -15.14
N ARG A 219 3.58 -3.51 -16.16
CA ARG A 219 3.18 -3.70 -17.57
C ARG A 219 4.18 -4.50 -18.40
N GLY A 220 5.26 -5.02 -17.79
CA GLY A 220 6.29 -5.79 -18.49
C GLY A 220 7.16 -4.96 -19.44
N GLN A 221 7.41 -3.69 -19.09
CA GLN A 221 8.14 -2.72 -19.93
C GLN A 221 9.54 -2.36 -19.40
N LEU A 222 10.05 -3.13 -18.42
CA LEU A 222 11.40 -3.00 -17.84
C LEU A 222 12.27 -4.20 -18.19
#